data_AF-A0AAT9GNM3-F1
#
_entry.id   AF-A0AAT9GNM3-F1
#
_cell.length_a   1.000
_cell.length_b   1.000
_cell.length_c   1.000
_cell.angle_alpha   90.00
_cell.angle_beta   90.00
_cell.angle_gamma   90.00
#
_symmetry.space_group_name_H-M   'P 1'
#
loop_
_entity.id
_entity.type
_entity.pdbx_description
1 polymer ?
#
loop_
_entity_poly.entity_id
_entity_poly.type
_entity_poly.pdbx_seq_one_letter_code
_entity_poly.pdbx_strand_id
1 'polypeptide(L)' 'MDFYSYALIRNFIRFLIEDNPTDEEINNVPSKIKEDVCSLKDEELITLIDETREFISNEKKDKMEILQKIKDMCQKLIPN' A
#
# COMPACT_ATOMS: atom_id res chain seq x y z
N MET A 1 9.61 10.64 7.06
CA MET A 1 8.27 10.27 7.55
C MET A 1 8.39 9.89 9.02
N ASP A 2 7.41 10.22 9.87
CA ASP A 2 7.47 9.82 11.28
C ASP A 2 7.05 8.34 11.47
N PHE A 3 7.26 7.82 12.68
CA PHE A 3 6.94 6.43 13.01
C PHE A 3 5.45 6.10 12.78
N TYR A 4 4.55 7.04 13.06
CA TYR A 4 3.12 6.82 12.99
C TYR A 4 2.63 6.72 11.54
N SER A 5 3.04 7.63 10.66
CA SER A 5 2.77 7.53 9.23
C SER A 5 3.32 6.24 8.63
N TYR A 6 4.52 5.83 9.04
CA TYR A 6 5.11 4.59 8.55
C TYR A 6 4.34 3.33 9.01
N ALA A 7 3.84 3.31 10.25
CA ALA A 7 2.96 2.25 10.74
C ALA A 7 1.63 2.20 9.99
N LEU A 8 1.03 3.36 9.66
CA LEU A 8 -0.19 3.43 8.87
C LEU A 8 0.01 2.90 7.44
N ILE A 9 1.14 3.23 6.80
CA ILE A 9 1.48 2.68 5.47
C ILE A 9 1.64 1.17 5.53
N ARG A 10 2.37 0.64 6.52
CA ARG A 10 2.52 -0.82 6.70
C ARG A 10 1.16 -1.51 6.90
N ASN A 11 0.27 -0.92 7.70
CA ASN A 11 -1.09 -1.44 7.88
C ASN A 11 -1.89 -1.42 6.57
N PHE A 12 -1.75 -0.37 5.77
CA PHE A 12 -2.38 -0.30 4.46
C PHE A 12 -1.82 -1.35 3.48
N ILE A 13 -0.50 -1.53 3.43
CA ILE A 13 0.14 -2.57 2.61
C ILE A 13 -0.31 -3.97 3.05
N ARG A 14 -0.37 -4.23 4.36
CA ARG A 14 -0.91 -5.47 4.91
C ARG A 14 -2.36 -5.71 4.47
N PHE A 15 -3.21 -4.69 4.54
CA PHE A 15 -4.59 -4.75 4.04
C PHE A 15 -4.64 -5.15 2.56
N LEU A 16 -3.76 -4.60 1.71
CA LEU A 16 -3.68 -5.00 0.30
C LEU A 16 -3.25 -6.47 0.13
N ILE A 17 -2.29 -6.95 0.93
CA ILE A 17 -1.72 -8.31 0.86
C ILE A 17 -2.69 -9.39 1.39
N GLU A 18 -3.23 -9.19 2.59
CA GLU A 18 -4.02 -10.19 3.31
C GLU A 18 -5.49 -10.16 2.92
N ASP A 19 -6.07 -8.96 2.73
CA ASP A 19 -7.53 -8.83 2.58
C ASP A 19 -7.95 -8.83 1.12
N ASN A 20 -7.03 -8.55 0.19
CA ASN A 20 -7.28 -8.41 -1.25
C ASN A 20 -8.53 -7.53 -1.53
N PRO A 21 -8.50 -6.26 -1.09
CA PRO A 21 -9.67 -5.40 -1.09
C PRO A 21 -10.08 -4.97 -2.49
N THR A 22 -11.36 -4.66 -2.60
CA THR A 22 -11.96 -4.02 -3.77
C THR A 22 -11.50 -2.56 -3.91
N ASP A 23 -11.66 -1.99 -5.11
CA ASP A 23 -11.33 -0.59 -5.35
C ASP A 23 -12.17 0.37 -4.50
N GLU A 24 -13.41 -0.01 -4.15
CA GLU A 24 -14.28 0.77 -3.26
C GLU A 24 -13.72 0.83 -1.82
N GLU A 25 -13.29 -0.32 -1.29
CA GLU A 25 -12.69 -0.38 0.05
C GLU A 25 -11.37 0.41 0.12
N ILE A 26 -10.55 0.37 -0.94
CA ILE A 26 -9.35 1.20 -1.06
C ILE A 26 -9.71 2.70 -1.08
N ASN A 27 -10.78 3.08 -1.79
CA ASN A 27 -11.21 4.48 -1.83
C ASN A 27 -11.64 5.01 -0.47
N ASN A 28 -12.19 4.15 0.40
CA ASN A 28 -12.58 4.48 1.77
C ASN A 28 -11.39 4.66 2.73
N VAL A 29 -10.17 4.26 2.33
CA VAL A 29 -8.95 4.55 3.11
C VAL A 29 -8.70 6.07 3.11
N PRO A 30 -8.37 6.67 4.28
CA PRO A 30 -8.06 8.10 4.39
C PRO A 30 -7.07 8.59 3.33
N SER A 31 -7.39 9.72 2.67
CA SER A 31 -6.56 10.29 1.60
C SER A 31 -5.11 10.51 2.02
N LYS A 32 -4.88 10.91 3.29
CA LYS A 32 -3.53 11.10 3.82
C LYS A 32 -2.65 9.85 3.74
N ILE A 33 -3.21 8.66 3.99
CA ILE A 33 -2.47 7.39 3.91
C ILE A 33 -2.12 7.08 2.45
N LYS A 34 -3.07 7.35 1.54
CA LYS A 34 -2.86 7.18 0.10
C LYS A 34 -1.81 8.16 -0.44
N GLU A 35 -1.84 9.41 -0.02
CA GLU A 35 -0.83 10.41 -0.35
C GLU A 35 0.55 10.02 0.20
N ASP A 36 0.60 9.57 1.46
CA ASP A 36 1.85 9.17 2.10
C ASP A 36 2.48 7.97 1.38
N VAL A 37 1.69 6.95 1.00
CA VAL A 37 2.21 5.80 0.24
C VAL A 37 2.60 6.18 -1.20
N CYS A 38 1.86 7.08 -1.85
CA CYS A 38 2.17 7.57 -3.19
C CYS A 38 3.38 8.53 -3.25
N SER A 39 3.81 9.05 -2.11
CA SER A 39 5.02 9.89 -2.00
C SER A 39 6.33 9.09 -1.96
N LEU A 40 6.23 7.78 -1.73
CA LEU A 40 7.39 6.89 -1.63
C LEU A 40 7.92 6.51 -3.01
N LYS A 41 9.23 6.26 -3.09
CA LYS A 41 9.85 5.68 -4.29
C LYS A 41 9.51 4.21 -4.42
N ASP A 42 9.58 3.68 -5.65
CA ASP A 42 9.38 2.25 -5.93
C ASP A 42 10.26 1.35 -5.05
N GLU A 43 11.53 1.70 -4.84
CA GLU A 43 12.46 0.93 -4.00
C GLU A 43 12.03 0.89 -2.53
N GLU A 44 11.51 2.01 -2.00
CA GLU A 44 11.00 2.10 -0.64
C GLU A 44 9.70 1.30 -0.48
N LEU A 45 8.81 1.36 -1.49
CA LEU A 45 7.58 0.58 -1.54
C LEU A 45 7.86 -0.91 -1.59
N ILE A 46 8.81 -1.35 -2.42
CA ILE A 46 9.23 -2.75 -2.52
C ILE A 46 9.75 -3.24 -1.17
N THR A 47 10.63 -2.46 -0.53
CA THR A 47 11.18 -2.78 0.78
C THR A 47 10.06 -2.93 1.81
N LEU A 48 9.13 -1.96 1.86
CA LEU A 48 7.99 -1.99 2.77
C LEU A 48 7.05 -3.18 2.52
N ILE A 49 6.82 -3.56 1.27
CA ILE A 49 6.03 -4.74 0.92
C ILE A 49 6.74 -5.99 1.43
N ASP A 50 8.03 -6.16 1.16
CA ASP A 50 8.81 -7.31 1.62
C ASP A 50 8.83 -7.40 3.16
N GLU A 51 9.13 -6.31 3.85
CA GLU A 51 9.11 -6.25 5.32
C GLU A 51 7.73 -6.56 5.89
N THR A 52 6.65 -6.10 5.24
CA THR A 52 5.29 -6.37 5.71
C THR A 52 4.92 -7.85 5.52
N ARG A 53 5.39 -8.46 4.42
CA ARG A 53 5.19 -9.88 4.12
C ARG A 53 5.85 -10.80 5.14
N GLU A 54 6.99 -10.43 5.70
CA GLU A 54 7.68 -11.23 6.74
C GLU A 54 6.79 -11.56 7.95
N PHE A 55 5.77 -10.73 8.22
CA PHE A 55 4.87 -10.88 9.36
C PHE A 55 3.48 -11.43 8.99
N ILE A 56 3.27 -11.78 7.72
CA ILE A 56 1.99 -12.25 7.19
C ILE A 56 2.09 -13.74 6.88
N SER A 57 1.18 -14.54 7.45
CA SER A 57 1.14 -15.99 7.21
C SER A 57 0.21 -16.42 6.07
N ASN A 58 -0.66 -15.53 5.59
CA ASN A 58 -1.70 -15.85 4.61
C ASN A 58 -1.72 -14.80 3.48
N GLU A 59 -0.73 -14.86 2.62
CA GLU A 59 -0.60 -13.96 1.48
C GLU A 59 -1.57 -14.35 0.37
N LYS A 60 -2.48 -13.43 0.01
CA LYS A 60 -3.41 -13.64 -1.11
C LYS A 60 -2.88 -13.10 -2.43
N LYS A 61 -1.77 -12.34 -2.41
CA LYS A 61 -1.27 -11.55 -3.53
C LYS A 61 0.25 -11.56 -3.61
N ASP A 62 0.76 -11.62 -4.84
CA ASP A 62 2.19 -11.48 -5.11
C ASP A 62 2.66 -10.02 -4.94
N LYS A 63 3.94 -9.84 -4.60
CA LYS A 63 4.56 -8.51 -4.44
C LYS A 63 4.35 -7.61 -5.65
N MET A 64 4.55 -8.11 -6.85
CA MET A 64 4.45 -7.28 -8.05
C MET A 64 3.01 -6.87 -8.32
N GLU A 65 2.03 -7.72 -7.96
CA GLU A 65 0.61 -7.36 -8.01
C GLU A 65 0.27 -6.23 -7.02
N ILE A 66 0.82 -6.28 -5.79
CA ILE A 66 0.63 -5.23 -4.79
C ILE A 66 1.27 -3.91 -5.24
N LEU A 67 2.51 -3.95 -5.73
CA LEU A 67 3.19 -2.77 -6.24
C LEU A 67 2.40 -2.12 -7.38
N GLN A 68 1.89 -2.92 -8.32
CA GLN A 68 1.08 -2.41 -9.43
C GLN A 68 -0.24 -1.81 -8.93
N LYS A 69 -0.91 -2.47 -7.97
CA LYS A 69 -2.15 -1.97 -7.35
C LYS A 69 -1.94 -0.60 -6.70
N ILE A 70 -0.83 -0.41 -5.97
CA ILE A 70 -0.46 0.89 -5.36
C ILE A 70 -0.22 1.94 -6.45
N LYS A 71 0.54 1.59 -7.51
CA LYS A 71 0.80 2.51 -8.63
C LYS A 71 -0.46 2.96 -9.35
N ASP A 72 -1.35 2.02 -9.66
CA ASP A 72 -2.63 2.31 -10.32
C ASP A 72 -3.49 3.25 -9.47
N MET A 73 -3.50 3.04 -8.14
CA MET A 73 -4.16 3.94 -7.20
C MET A 73 -3.54 5.34 -7.23
N CYS A 74 -2.22 5.45 -7.20
CA CYS A 74 -1.52 6.74 -7.23
C CYS A 74 -1.80 7.54 -8.51
N GLN A 75 -1.88 6.86 -9.66
CA GLN A 75 -2.24 7.51 -10.92
C GLN A 75 -3.66 8.09 -10.92
N LYS A 76 -4.61 7.43 -10.24
CA LYS A 76 -5.99 7.91 -10.10
C LYS A 76 -6.11 9.10 -9.13
N LEU A 77 -5.13 9.33 -8.26
CA LEU A 77 -5.13 10.39 -7.26
C LEU A 77 -4.56 11.73 -7.78
N ILE A 78 -3.83 11.71 -8.90
CA ILE A 78 -3.37 12.92 -9.57
C ILE A 78 -4.50 13.36 -10.51
N PRO A 79 -5.24 14.44 -10.20
CA PRO A 79 -6.15 15.00 -11.18
C PRO A 79 -5.29 15.60 -12.32
N ASN A 80 -5.68 15.34 -13.56
CA ASN A 80 -5.20 16.12 -14.71
C ASN A 80 -5.48 17.62 -14.49
#